data_AF-A0A6P0NJ91-F1
#
_entry.id   AF-A0A6P0NJ91-F1
#
_cell.length_a   1.000
_cell.length_b   1.000
_cell.length_c   1.000
_cell.angle_alpha   90.00
_cell.angle_beta   90.00
_cell.angle_gamma   90.00
#
_symmetry.space_group_name_H-M   'P 1'
#
loop_
_entity.id
_entity.type
_entity.pdbx_description
1 polymer ?
#
loop_
_entity_poly.entity_id
_entity_poly.type
_entity_poly.pdbx_seq_one_letter_code
_entity_poly.pdbx_strand_id
1 'polypeptide(L)' 'TEAGIYRNHLRHLWQMLQQHQALADAFKDVIEASCPIPLESRSAYKLHSMGLVNLQGHQVTLRCQLYREYFQARFQQTQ' A
#
# COMPACT_ATOMS: atom_id res chain seq x y z
N THR A 1 3.30 -19.13 9.93
CA THR A 1 3.26 -17.65 9.83
C THR A 1 1.91 -17.25 9.24
N GLU A 2 1.19 -16.36 9.90
CA GLU A 2 -0.19 -15.93 9.57
C GLU A 2 -0.34 -15.30 8.18
N ALA A 3 0.77 -14.99 7.51
CA ALA A 3 0.80 -14.65 6.09
C ALA A 3 0.24 -15.76 5.18
N GLY A 4 0.13 -17.01 5.63
CA GLY A 4 -0.36 -18.13 4.80
C GLY A 4 -1.78 -17.98 4.26
N ILE A 5 -2.72 -17.50 5.09
CA ILE A 5 -4.13 -17.30 4.67
C ILE A 5 -4.31 -16.02 3.85
N TYR A 6 -3.49 -15.00 4.09
CA TYR A 6 -3.51 -13.74 3.35
C TYR A 6 -2.55 -13.71 2.15
N ARG A 7 -1.74 -14.76 1.95
CA ARG A 7 -0.65 -14.79 0.95
C ARG A 7 -1.14 -14.49 -0.45
N ASN A 8 -2.26 -15.11 -0.83
CA ASN A 8 -2.86 -14.92 -2.14
C ASN A 8 -3.41 -13.50 -2.30
N HIS A 9 -4.05 -12.97 -1.26
CA HIS A 9 -4.57 -11.61 -1.25
C HIS A 9 -3.45 -10.57 -1.37
N LEU A 10 -2.41 -10.67 -0.54
CA LEU A 10 -1.24 -9.78 -0.55
C LEU A 10 -0.48 -9.84 -1.89
N ARG A 11 -0.35 -11.04 -2.48
CA ARG A 11 0.26 -11.21 -3.80
C ARG A 11 -0.58 -10.57 -4.91
N HIS A 12 -1.90 -10.71 -4.86
CA HIS A 12 -2.78 -10.07 -5.84
C HIS A 12 -2.69 -8.54 -5.74
N LEU A 13 -2.72 -8.00 -4.53
CA LEU A 13 -2.50 -6.56 -4.29
C LEU A 13 -1.14 -6.09 -4.81
N TRP A 14 -0.09 -6.86 -4.59
CA TRP A 14 1.24 -6.55 -5.13
C TRP A 14 1.27 -6.51 -6.66
N GLN A 15 0.65 -7.49 -7.33
CA GLN A 15 0.56 -7.52 -8.79
C GLN A 15 -0.18 -6.29 -9.33
N MET A 16 -1.27 -5.89 -8.67
CA MET A 16 -2.03 -4.68 -9.03
C MET A 16 -1.19 -3.40 -8.89
N LEU A 17 -0.36 -3.31 -7.85
CA LEU A 17 0.56 -2.18 -7.68
C LEU A 17 1.63 -2.17 -8.80
N GLN A 18 2.20 -3.32 -9.13
CA GLN A 18 3.22 -3.43 -10.20
C GLN A 18 2.68 -3.07 -11.59
N GLN A 19 1.38 -3.28 -11.85
CA GLN A 19 0.75 -2.84 -13.10
C GLN A 19 0.60 -1.32 -13.21
N HIS A 20 0.67 -0.61 -12.08
CA HIS A 20 0.45 0.82 -12.00
C HIS A 20 1.56 1.49 -11.19
N GLN A 21 2.68 1.79 -11.84
CA GLN A 21 3.87 2.38 -11.20
C GLN A 21 3.54 3.59 -10.32
N ALA A 22 2.66 4.50 -10.79
CA ALA A 22 2.23 5.66 -10.02
C ALA A 22 1.54 5.31 -8.67
N LEU A 23 0.78 4.20 -8.62
CA LEU A 23 0.18 3.72 -7.37
C LEU A 23 1.23 3.06 -6.47
N ALA A 24 2.20 2.36 -7.05
CA ALA A 24 3.29 1.75 -6.31
C ALA A 24 4.17 2.80 -5.62
N ASP A 25 4.55 3.85 -6.35
CA ASP A 25 5.34 4.97 -5.81
C ASP A 25 4.56 5.69 -4.70
N ALA A 26 3.30 6.05 -4.97
CA ALA A 26 2.47 6.71 -3.97
C ALA A 26 2.21 5.83 -2.73
N PHE A 27 2.08 4.51 -2.90
CA PHE A 27 1.92 3.59 -1.77
C PHE A 27 3.22 3.39 -0.99
N LYS A 28 4.38 3.45 -1.66
CA LYS A 28 5.70 3.43 -1.01
C LYS A 28 5.84 4.62 -0.06
N ASP A 29 5.45 5.82 -0.49
CA ASP A 29 5.45 7.00 0.38
C ASP A 29 4.60 6.78 1.64
N VAL A 30 3.43 6.14 1.51
CA VAL A 30 2.55 5.82 2.65
C VAL A 30 3.17 4.80 3.61
N ILE A 31 3.92 3.82 3.09
CA ILE A 31 4.61 2.81 3.90
C ILE A 31 5.72 3.48 4.72
N GLU A 32 6.53 4.31 4.07
CA GLU A 32 7.66 5.03 4.68
C GLU A 32 7.20 6.14 5.64
N ALA A 33 6.02 6.73 5.38
CA ALA A 33 5.44 7.73 6.24
C ALA A 33 4.97 7.13 7.58
N SER A 34 5.42 7.75 8.68
CA SER A 34 4.93 7.43 10.04
C SER A 34 3.64 8.18 10.41
N CYS A 35 3.24 9.15 9.59
CA CYS A 35 2.08 10.02 9.80
C CYS A 35 1.17 10.02 8.56
N PRO A 36 -0.09 10.47 8.68
CA PRO A 36 -0.95 10.67 7.52
C PRO A 36 -0.31 11.63 6.52
N ILE A 37 -0.22 11.22 5.24
CA ILE A 37 0.35 12.06 4.17
C ILE A 37 -0.71 12.44 3.15
N PRO A 38 -0.63 13.65 2.56
CA PRO A 38 -1.47 13.99 1.42
C PRO A 38 -1.07 13.14 0.20
N LEU A 39 -2.05 12.65 -0.53
CA LEU A 39 -1.85 11.91 -1.78
C LEU A 39 -2.78 12.48 -2.85
N GLU A 40 -2.39 12.35 -4.11
CA GLU A 40 -3.22 12.75 -5.24
C GLU A 40 -4.56 11.98 -5.24
N SER A 41 -5.68 12.68 -5.43
CA SER A 41 -7.03 12.15 -5.19
C SER A 41 -7.33 10.84 -5.91
N ARG A 42 -6.87 10.68 -7.16
CA ARG A 42 -7.05 9.44 -7.92
C ARG A 42 -6.27 8.29 -7.29
N SER A 43 -5.02 8.53 -6.93
CA SER A 43 -4.15 7.54 -6.29
C SER A 43 -4.67 7.17 -4.89
N ALA A 44 -5.08 8.16 -4.10
CA ALA A 44 -5.68 7.98 -2.77
C ALA A 44 -6.95 7.12 -2.83
N TYR A 45 -7.87 7.47 -3.73
CA TYR A 45 -9.13 6.74 -3.90
C TYR A 45 -8.87 5.30 -4.37
N LYS A 46 -7.96 5.11 -5.32
CA LYS A 46 -7.64 3.78 -5.86
C LYS A 46 -7.02 2.88 -4.79
N LEU A 47 -6.04 3.37 -4.03
CA LEU A 47 -5.42 2.65 -2.91
C LEU A 47 -6.45 2.33 -1.82
N HIS A 48 -7.40 3.24 -1.57
CA HIS A 48 -8.48 3.01 -0.63
C HIS A 48 -9.45 1.92 -1.11
N SER A 49 -9.85 1.94 -2.39
CA SER A 49 -10.69 0.89 -3.00
C SER A 49 -10.00 -0.48 -3.00
N MET A 50 -8.68 -0.52 -3.10
CA MET A 50 -7.89 -1.75 -2.95
C MET A 50 -7.80 -2.22 -1.50
N GLY A 51 -8.23 -1.41 -0.54
CA GLY A 51 -8.16 -1.71 0.88
C GLY A 51 -6.76 -1.56 1.50
N LEU A 52 -5.83 -0.90 0.80
CA LEU A 52 -4.45 -0.72 1.26
C LEU A 52 -4.31 0.43 2.28
N VAL A 53 -5.12 1.47 2.11
CA VAL A 53 -5.07 2.70 2.90
C VAL A 53 -6.45 3.11 3.41
N ASN A 54 -6.47 3.93 4.45
CA ASN A 54 -7.65 4.64 4.93
C ASN A 54 -7.52 6.13 4.59
N LEU A 55 -8.63 6.71 4.13
CA LEU A 55 -8.73 8.14 3.85
C LEU A 55 -9.11 8.87 5.14
N GLN A 56 -8.33 9.88 5.51
CA GLN A 56 -8.59 10.81 6.60
C GLN A 56 -8.61 12.23 6.01
N GLY A 57 -9.79 12.66 5.54
CA GLY A 57 -9.94 13.92 4.82
C GLY A 57 -9.14 13.89 3.51
N HIS A 58 -8.12 14.76 3.42
CA HIS A 58 -7.20 14.87 2.27
C HIS A 58 -5.91 14.06 2.45
N GLN A 59 -5.79 13.31 3.54
CA GLN A 59 -4.62 12.50 3.85
C GLN A 59 -4.95 11.01 3.81
N VAL A 60 -3.93 10.20 3.57
CA VAL A 60 -4.02 8.74 3.60
C VAL A 60 -3.18 8.20 4.75
N THR A 61 -3.67 7.11 5.33
CA THR A 61 -2.98 6.34 6.37
C THR A 61 -2.96 4.88 5.98
N LEU A 62 -1.89 4.18 6.32
CA LEU A 62 -1.78 2.75 6.04
C LEU A 62 -2.81 1.97 6.88
N ARG A 63 -3.51 1.00 6.27
CA ARG A 63 -4.63 0.33 6.94
C ARG A 63 -4.20 -0.57 8.11
N CYS A 64 -3.12 -1.32 7.96
CA CYS A 64 -2.64 -2.24 9.00
C CYS A 64 -1.14 -2.52 8.88
N GLN A 65 -0.48 -2.76 10.02
CA GLN A 65 0.97 -2.98 10.06
C GLN A 65 1.42 -4.20 9.23
N LEU A 66 0.59 -5.24 9.10
CA LEU A 66 0.86 -6.39 8.23
C LEU A 66 1.19 -5.97 6.78
N TYR A 67 0.48 -4.99 6.25
CA TYR A 67 0.73 -4.50 4.90
C TYR A 67 2.06 -3.76 4.83
N ARG A 68 2.38 -2.93 5.83
CA ARG A 68 3.68 -2.26 5.91
C ARG A 68 4.81 -3.29 5.86
N GLU A 69 4.80 -4.27 6.74
CA GLU A 69 5.86 -5.30 6.81
C GLU A 69 5.98 -6.10 5.50
N TYR A 70 4.86 -6.56 4.95
CA TYR A 70 4.87 -7.35 3.72
C TYR A 70 5.37 -6.53 2.52
N PHE A 71 4.82 -5.34 2.30
CA PHE A 71 5.13 -4.53 1.12
C PHE A 71 6.50 -3.85 1.24
N GLN A 72 6.91 -3.42 2.44
CA GLN A 72 8.24 -2.88 2.67
C GLN A 72 9.34 -3.88 2.30
N ALA A 73 9.19 -5.15 2.72
CA ALA A 73 10.11 -6.21 2.32
C ALA A 73 10.16 -6.40 0.79
N ARG A 74 9.02 -6.25 0.09
CA ARG A 74 8.94 -6.38 -1.38
C ARG A 74 9.59 -5.21 -2.11
N PHE A 75 9.39 -3.99 -1.62
CA PHE A 75 10.05 -2.80 -2.16
C PHE A 75 11.56 -2.87 -1.99
N GLN A 76 12.08 -3.46 -0.91
CA GLN A 76 13.52 -3.67 -0.72
C GLN A 76 14.10 -4.78 -1.61
N GLN A 77 13.30 -5.78 -2.01
CA GLN A 77 13.75 -6.89 -2.87
C GLN A 77 13.82 -6.53 -4.37
N THR A 78 13.35 -5.34 -4.77
CA THR A 78 13.30 -4.92 -6.19
C THR A 78 14.39 -3.87 -6.51
N GLN A 79 15.52 -3.88 -5.76
CA GLN A 79 16.75 -3.15 -6.10
C GLN A 79 17.78 -4.04 -6.77
#